data_AF-A0A956AG20-F1
#
_entry.id   AF-A0A956AG20-F1
#
_cell.length_a   1.000
_cell.length_b   1.000
_cell.length_c   1.000
_cell.angle_alpha   90.00
_cell.angle_beta   90.00
_cell.angle_gamma   90.00
#
_symmetry.space_group_name_H-M   'P 1'
#
loop_
_entity.id
_entity.type
_entity.pdbx_description
1 polymer ?
#
loop_
_entity_poly.entity_id
_entity_poly.type
_entity_poly.pdbx_seq_one_letter_code
_entity_poly.pdbx_strand_id
1 'polypeptide(L)'
;MRSLTLALFTLLAGAALAQQPVVLPDGTAIDAAALKDAQKALKDARKATHDANKAAREVLKAAVKGDAAPVSADAAAVNACVAGQACKLKCADGGCAQTCSMGAACDFSCSGGGCQQIAEKGSTASLTCSGGNCRQEIQAGATASLTCSGGRCARQLAGTITKANCTGGGCE
;
A
#
# COMPACT_ATOMS: atom_id res chain seq x y z
N MET A 1 48.32 -35.47 -35.82
CA MET A 1 47.62 -35.43 -34.52
C MET A 1 46.40 -34.54 -34.70
N ARG A 2 45.31 -35.08 -35.28
CA ARG A 2 44.02 -35.36 -34.61
C ARG A 2 43.46 -34.13 -33.89
N SER A 3 42.79 -33.26 -34.64
CA SER A 3 41.31 -33.20 -34.77
C SER A 3 40.67 -32.33 -33.69
N LEU A 4 40.67 -31.02 -33.98
CA LEU A 4 39.76 -30.04 -33.43
C LEU A 4 38.39 -30.31 -34.08
N THR A 5 37.48 -31.00 -33.38
CA THR A 5 36.13 -31.27 -33.88
C THR A 5 35.12 -30.78 -32.87
N LEU A 6 34.56 -29.61 -33.20
CA LEU A 6 33.13 -29.29 -33.13
C LEU A 6 32.26 -30.28 -32.32
N ALA A 7 31.76 -29.85 -31.17
CA ALA A 7 30.56 -30.43 -30.56
C ALA A 7 29.77 -29.32 -29.86
N LEU A 8 29.15 -28.51 -30.69
CA LEU A 8 28.02 -27.65 -30.36
C LEU A 8 26.81 -28.57 -30.07
N PHE A 9 26.13 -28.34 -28.95
CA PHE A 9 24.73 -28.68 -28.67
C PHE A 9 24.29 -30.15 -28.71
N THR A 10 24.00 -30.70 -27.52
CA THR A 10 22.80 -31.54 -27.31
C THR A 10 22.03 -31.01 -26.11
N LEU A 11 21.07 -30.13 -26.41
CA LEU A 11 19.91 -29.87 -25.55
C LEU A 11 18.99 -31.11 -25.62
N LEU A 12 18.39 -31.47 -24.49
CA LEU A 12 17.36 -32.51 -24.26
C LEU A 12 17.76 -33.98 -24.46
N ALA A 13 18.05 -34.65 -23.36
CA ALA A 13 17.40 -35.93 -23.03
C ALA A 13 17.58 -36.22 -21.54
N GLY A 14 16.49 -36.10 -20.78
CA GLY A 14 16.42 -36.71 -19.47
C GLY A 14 16.50 -38.22 -19.61
N ALA A 15 17.55 -38.82 -19.06
CA ALA A 15 17.55 -40.19 -18.56
C ALA A 15 18.86 -40.43 -17.80
N ALA A 16 18.72 -40.86 -16.55
CA ALA A 16 19.74 -41.62 -15.83
C ALA A 16 21.08 -40.93 -15.52
N LEU A 17 21.05 -39.77 -14.85
CA LEU A 17 22.04 -39.58 -13.79
C LEU A 17 21.50 -40.23 -12.54
N ALA A 18 21.97 -41.46 -12.30
CA ALA A 18 21.84 -42.15 -11.03
C ALA A 18 22.20 -41.17 -9.90
N GLN A 19 21.30 -41.09 -8.93
CA GLN A 19 21.41 -40.24 -7.75
C GLN A 19 22.71 -40.53 -7.00
N GLN A 20 23.75 -39.73 -7.22
CA GLN A 20 24.82 -39.64 -6.25
C GLN A 20 24.27 -38.86 -5.04
N PRO A 21 24.35 -39.40 -3.82
CA PRO A 21 23.90 -38.68 -2.63
C PRO A 21 24.70 -37.39 -2.53
N VAL A 22 24.02 -36.26 -2.36
CA VAL A 22 24.68 -35.00 -2.03
C VAL A 22 25.19 -35.15 -0.60
N VAL A 23 26.49 -35.40 -0.46
CA VAL A 23 27.18 -35.50 0.82
C VAL A 23 27.63 -34.10 1.21
N LEU A 24 27.10 -33.58 2.31
CA LEU A 24 27.58 -32.35 2.94
C LEU A 24 29.02 -32.57 3.45
N PRO A 25 29.84 -31.51 3.60
CA PRO A 25 31.24 -31.63 4.03
C PRO A 25 31.44 -32.40 5.36
N ASP A 26 30.38 -32.50 6.17
CA ASP A 26 30.35 -33.25 7.44
C ASP A 26 29.96 -34.75 7.29
N GLY A 27 29.83 -35.26 6.06
CA GLY A 27 29.60 -36.69 5.79
C GLY A 27 28.13 -37.15 5.87
N THR A 28 27.18 -36.27 6.16
CA THR A 28 25.75 -36.61 6.16
C THR A 28 25.22 -36.76 4.72
N ALA A 29 24.75 -37.95 4.37
CA ALA A 29 24.03 -38.19 3.12
C ALA A 29 22.59 -37.68 3.24
N ILE A 30 22.16 -36.83 2.30
CA ILE A 30 20.75 -36.43 2.23
C ILE A 30 19.98 -37.57 1.56
N ASP A 31 19.12 -38.25 2.31
CA ASP A 31 18.27 -39.31 1.79
C ASP A 31 17.37 -38.78 0.66
N ALA A 32 17.31 -39.50 -0.45
CA ALA A 32 16.53 -39.10 -1.63
C ALA A 32 15.02 -38.92 -1.33
N ALA A 33 14.52 -39.55 -0.26
CA ALA A 33 13.18 -39.33 0.28
C ALA A 33 13.03 -37.91 0.84
N ALA A 34 13.97 -37.47 1.70
CA ALA A 34 14.00 -36.12 2.26
C ALA A 34 14.09 -35.04 1.18
N LEU A 35 14.82 -35.30 0.08
CA LEU A 35 14.88 -34.37 -1.05
C LEU A 35 13.54 -34.27 -1.80
N LYS A 36 12.84 -35.39 -2.01
CA LYS A 36 11.51 -35.40 -2.65
C LYS A 36 10.46 -34.72 -1.78
N ASP A 37 10.50 -34.93 -0.48
CA ASP A 37 9.59 -34.29 0.47
C ASP A 37 9.85 -32.78 0.53
N ALA A 38 11.12 -32.35 0.57
CA ALA A 38 11.49 -30.95 0.49
C ALA A 38 11.04 -30.30 -0.83
N GLN A 39 11.18 -30.99 -1.97
CA GLN A 39 10.73 -30.50 -3.27
C GLN A 39 9.20 -30.40 -3.36
N LYS A 40 8.48 -31.35 -2.76
CA LYS A 40 7.02 -31.31 -2.67
C LYS A 40 6.57 -30.13 -1.80
N ALA A 41 7.18 -29.94 -0.64
CA ALA A 41 6.91 -28.80 0.24
C ALA A 41 7.16 -27.46 -0.47
N LEU A 42 8.23 -27.35 -1.27
CA LEU A 42 8.53 -26.14 -2.04
C LEU A 42 7.47 -25.84 -3.13
N LYS A 43 6.94 -26.89 -3.79
CA LYS A 43 5.86 -26.74 -4.79
C LYS A 43 4.56 -26.30 -4.13
N ASP A 44 4.22 -26.90 -2.99
CA ASP A 44 3.02 -26.56 -2.23
C ASP A 44 3.11 -25.11 -1.72
N ALA A 45 4.27 -24.69 -1.20
CA ALA A 45 4.53 -23.30 -0.79
C ALA A 45 4.43 -22.32 -1.97
N ARG A 46 5.01 -22.65 -3.13
CA ARG A 46 4.92 -21.81 -4.34
C ARG A 46 3.49 -21.66 -4.83
N LYS A 47 2.69 -22.72 -4.78
CA LYS A 47 1.26 -22.67 -5.12
C LYS A 47 0.51 -21.75 -4.15
N ALA A 48 0.78 -21.85 -2.85
CA ALA A 48 0.18 -20.95 -1.86
C ALA A 48 0.55 -19.48 -2.12
N THR A 49 1.81 -19.18 -2.46
CA THR A 49 2.23 -17.82 -2.83
C THR A 49 1.56 -17.32 -4.10
N HIS A 50 1.39 -18.18 -5.11
CA HIS A 50 0.69 -17.82 -6.34
C HIS A 50 -0.80 -17.51 -6.07
N ASP A 51 -1.46 -18.32 -5.25
CA ASP A 51 -2.87 -18.12 -4.90
C ASP A 51 -3.06 -16.84 -4.06
N ALA A 52 -2.13 -16.54 -3.14
CA ALA A 52 -2.12 -15.28 -2.39
C ALA A 52 -1.93 -14.06 -3.31
N ASN A 53 -1.00 -14.13 -4.27
CA ASN A 53 -0.80 -13.06 -5.25
C ASN A 53 -1.99 -12.89 -6.19
N LYS A 54 -2.70 -13.97 -6.52
CA LYS A 54 -3.93 -13.90 -7.30
C LYS A 54 -5.03 -13.17 -6.51
N ALA A 55 -5.21 -13.49 -5.23
CA ALA A 55 -6.15 -12.80 -4.36
C ALA A 55 -5.80 -11.31 -4.21
N ALA A 56 -4.52 -10.98 -3.99
CA ALA A 56 -4.06 -9.60 -3.91
C ALA A 56 -4.32 -8.81 -5.21
N ARG A 57 -4.21 -9.44 -6.37
CA ARG A 57 -4.54 -8.82 -7.67
C ARG A 57 -6.03 -8.53 -7.83
N GLU A 58 -6.90 -9.40 -7.33
CA GLU A 58 -8.35 -9.14 -7.35
C GLU A 58 -8.73 -7.98 -6.41
N VAL A 59 -8.09 -7.91 -5.23
CA VAL A 59 -8.22 -6.74 -4.32
C VAL A 59 -7.73 -5.47 -5.01
N LEU A 60 -6.58 -5.52 -5.69
CA LEU A 60 -6.04 -4.37 -6.42
C LEU A 60 -7.00 -3.94 -7.54
N LYS A 61 -7.51 -4.87 -8.35
CA LYS A 61 -8.48 -4.57 -9.42
C LYS A 61 -9.75 -3.90 -8.89
N ALA A 62 -10.26 -4.35 -7.74
CA ALA A 62 -11.41 -3.70 -7.09
C ALA A 62 -11.08 -2.27 -6.64
N ALA A 63 -9.86 -2.03 -6.15
CA ALA A 63 -9.38 -0.69 -5.80
C ALA A 63 -9.22 0.24 -7.02
N VAL A 64 -8.75 -0.26 -8.17
CA VAL A 64 -8.63 0.58 -9.40
C VAL A 64 -9.99 0.87 -10.05
N LYS A 65 -11.00 0.03 -9.81
CA LYS A 65 -12.35 0.22 -10.38
C LYS A 65 -13.19 1.28 -9.64
N GLY A 66 -12.74 1.77 -8.48
CA GLY A 66 -13.44 2.82 -7.72
C GLY A 66 -14.69 2.34 -6.96
N ASP A 67 -14.93 1.02 -6.89
CA ASP A 67 -16.04 0.42 -6.14
C ASP A 67 -15.63 -0.06 -4.73
N ALA A 68 -14.46 0.37 -4.23
CA ALA A 68 -14.01 0.02 -2.89
C ALA A 68 -14.84 0.79 -1.83
N ALA A 69 -15.77 0.08 -1.20
CA ALA A 69 -16.26 0.42 0.14
C ALA A 69 -15.05 0.71 1.07
N PRO A 70 -15.17 1.64 2.04
CA PRO A 70 -14.03 2.10 2.82
C PRO A 70 -13.40 0.92 3.54
N VAL A 71 -12.14 0.61 3.19
CA VAL A 71 -11.36 -0.39 3.92
C VAL A 71 -11.16 0.10 5.35
N SER A 72 -11.90 -0.52 6.27
CA SER A 72 -11.51 -0.55 7.68
C SER A 72 -10.31 -1.48 7.76
N ALA A 73 -9.13 -0.89 7.91
CA ALA A 73 -7.93 -1.61 8.28
C ALA A 73 -7.26 -0.85 9.42
N ASP A 74 -7.38 -1.44 10.60
CA ASP A 74 -6.73 -1.07 11.84
C ASP A 74 -5.21 -1.22 11.67
N ALA A 75 -4.55 -0.22 11.06
CA ALA A 75 -3.13 0.09 11.18
C ALA A 75 -2.76 1.11 10.10
N ALA A 76 -2.56 2.38 10.47
CA ALA A 76 -1.79 3.37 9.71
C ALA A 76 -1.98 3.34 8.19
N ALA A 77 -3.22 3.16 7.71
CA ALA A 77 -3.53 3.12 6.30
C ALA A 77 -3.46 4.55 5.77
N VAL A 78 -2.37 4.85 5.06
CA VAL A 78 -2.21 6.08 4.30
C VAL A 78 -3.33 6.08 3.25
N ASN A 79 -4.46 6.71 3.55
CA ASN A 79 -5.63 6.71 2.69
C ASN A 79 -5.43 7.79 1.61
N ALA A 80 -4.50 7.51 0.70
CA ALA A 80 -4.12 8.39 -0.40
C ALA A 80 -5.17 8.31 -1.51
N CYS A 81 -5.76 9.47 -1.84
CA CYS A 81 -6.73 9.60 -2.91
C CYS A 81 -6.04 9.52 -4.29
N VAL A 82 -6.68 8.91 -5.27
CA VAL A 82 -6.12 8.82 -6.63
C VAL A 82 -6.00 10.23 -7.23
N ALA A 83 -4.85 10.51 -7.88
CA ALA A 83 -4.60 11.80 -8.52
C ALA A 83 -5.69 12.15 -9.54
N GLY A 84 -6.14 13.41 -9.52
CA GLY A 84 -7.18 13.90 -10.44
C GLY A 84 -8.60 13.40 -10.16
N GLN A 85 -8.83 12.61 -9.10
CA GLN A 85 -10.15 12.03 -8.79
C GLN A 85 -10.78 12.63 -7.53
N ALA A 86 -12.10 12.53 -7.43
CA ALA A 86 -12.83 12.88 -6.22
C ALA A 86 -12.78 11.74 -5.19
N CYS A 87 -12.54 12.07 -3.93
CA CYS A 87 -12.29 11.11 -2.88
C CYS A 87 -12.96 11.54 -1.58
N LYS A 88 -13.75 10.67 -0.96
CA LYS A 88 -14.46 10.97 0.28
C LYS A 88 -14.04 9.96 1.36
N LEU A 89 -13.46 10.44 2.45
CA LEU A 89 -13.08 9.62 3.60
C LEU A 89 -13.88 10.05 4.84
N LYS A 90 -14.37 9.07 5.59
CA LYS A 90 -15.00 9.28 6.89
C LYS A 90 -14.23 8.51 7.95
N CYS A 91 -13.82 9.22 8.99
CA CYS A 91 -13.15 8.68 10.16
C CYS A 91 -13.99 8.98 11.39
N ALA A 92 -14.79 7.99 11.80
CA ALA A 92 -15.68 8.14 12.94
C ALA A 92 -14.91 8.13 14.26
N ASP A 93 -13.95 7.20 14.38
CA ASP A 93 -13.20 6.90 15.60
C ASP A 93 -12.05 7.89 15.90
N GLY A 94 -11.61 8.64 14.88
CA GLY A 94 -10.49 9.59 15.00
C GLY A 94 -9.14 8.97 14.65
N GLY A 95 -8.08 9.79 14.64
CA GLY A 95 -6.70 9.34 14.38
C GLY A 95 -6.38 8.94 12.94
N CYS A 96 -7.27 9.20 11.97
CA CYS A 96 -7.05 8.82 10.58
C CYS A 96 -6.15 9.82 9.84
N ALA A 97 -5.39 9.31 8.86
CA ALA A 97 -4.59 10.11 7.95
C ALA A 97 -5.10 9.99 6.50
N GLN A 98 -5.26 11.13 5.81
CA GLN A 98 -5.62 11.20 4.41
C GLN A 98 -4.58 12.01 3.63
N THR A 99 -4.14 11.49 2.49
CA THR A 99 -3.34 12.26 1.52
C THR A 99 -4.18 12.55 0.29
N CYS A 100 -4.37 13.83 -0.02
CA CYS A 100 -5.05 14.28 -1.22
C CYS A 100 -4.02 14.50 -2.32
N SER A 101 -3.91 13.54 -3.24
CA SER A 101 -2.90 13.59 -4.29
C SER A 101 -3.13 14.73 -5.29
N MET A 102 -2.08 15.04 -6.06
CA MET A 102 -2.10 16.09 -7.07
C MET A 102 -3.38 16.09 -7.93
N GLY A 103 -4.02 17.26 -8.01
CA GLY A 103 -5.24 17.47 -8.81
C GLY A 103 -6.51 16.78 -8.27
N ALA A 104 -6.43 16.05 -7.16
CA ALA A 104 -7.59 15.36 -6.58
C ALA A 104 -8.51 16.34 -5.83
N ALA A 105 -9.79 15.96 -5.70
CA ALA A 105 -10.78 16.66 -4.89
C ALA A 105 -11.15 15.80 -3.68
N CYS A 106 -10.66 16.15 -2.50
CA CYS A 106 -10.79 15.31 -1.32
C CYS A 106 -11.72 15.92 -0.28
N ASP A 107 -12.74 15.17 0.14
CA ASP A 107 -13.55 15.48 1.31
C ASP A 107 -13.19 14.52 2.45
N PHE A 108 -12.83 15.06 3.59
CA PHE A 108 -12.48 14.28 4.77
C PHE A 108 -13.31 14.72 5.97
N SER A 109 -14.09 13.79 6.51
CA SER A 109 -14.84 13.99 7.74
C SER A 109 -14.21 13.20 8.88
N CYS A 110 -13.77 13.89 9.91
CA CYS A 110 -13.18 13.34 11.12
C CYS A 110 -14.01 13.75 12.34
N SER A 111 -14.85 12.86 12.84
CA SER A 111 -15.66 13.14 14.04
C SER A 111 -14.94 12.78 15.34
N GLY A 112 -14.08 11.76 15.34
CA GLY A 112 -13.36 11.33 16.55
C GLY A 112 -12.18 12.22 16.95
N GLY A 113 -11.73 13.12 16.06
CA GLY A 113 -10.61 14.04 16.31
C GLY A 113 -9.23 13.42 16.02
N GLY A 114 -8.17 14.22 16.14
CA GLY A 114 -6.79 13.74 15.96
C GLY A 114 -6.43 13.33 14.52
N CYS A 115 -7.22 13.72 13.52
CA CYS A 115 -6.97 13.32 12.14
C CYS A 115 -5.97 14.23 11.43
N GLN A 116 -5.24 13.67 10.46
CA GLN A 116 -4.30 14.39 9.62
C GLN A 116 -4.76 14.38 8.15
N GLN A 117 -4.78 15.55 7.51
CA GLN A 117 -4.98 15.67 6.07
C GLN A 117 -3.79 16.35 5.43
N ILE A 118 -3.26 15.77 4.34
CA ILE A 118 -2.20 16.38 3.53
C ILE A 118 -2.81 16.72 2.17
N ALA A 119 -2.77 17.99 1.77
CA ALA A 119 -3.21 18.46 0.47
C ALA A 119 -2.01 18.70 -0.44
N GLU A 120 -1.81 17.86 -1.45
CA GLU A 120 -0.70 18.01 -2.38
C GLU A 120 -0.95 19.11 -3.42
N LYS A 121 0.12 19.54 -4.09
CA LYS A 121 0.06 20.59 -5.13
C LYS A 121 -1.11 20.40 -6.10
N GLY A 122 -1.88 21.46 -6.34
CA GLY A 122 -3.00 21.45 -7.29
C GLY A 122 -4.23 20.68 -6.82
N SER A 123 -4.23 20.10 -5.63
CA SER A 123 -5.41 19.43 -5.07
C SER A 123 -6.41 20.43 -4.47
N THR A 124 -7.66 19.99 -4.34
CA THR A 124 -8.71 20.69 -3.59
C THR A 124 -9.10 19.83 -2.39
N ALA A 125 -8.77 20.26 -1.18
CA ALA A 125 -9.00 19.49 0.04
C ALA A 125 -10.01 20.17 0.96
N SER A 126 -10.95 19.40 1.49
CA SER A 126 -11.93 19.83 2.47
C SER A 126 -11.84 18.95 3.71
N LEU A 127 -11.56 19.56 4.87
CA LEU A 127 -11.51 18.87 6.16
C LEU A 127 -12.64 19.35 7.06
N THR A 128 -13.45 18.41 7.54
CA THR A 128 -14.39 18.64 8.63
C THR A 128 -13.92 17.87 9.86
N CYS A 129 -13.51 18.58 10.90
CA CYS A 129 -13.02 18.05 12.15
C CYS A 129 -13.95 18.45 13.30
N SER A 130 -14.75 17.52 13.78
CA SER A 130 -15.67 17.77 14.91
C SER A 130 -15.09 17.36 16.26
N GLY A 131 -14.18 16.38 16.30
CA GLY A 131 -13.57 15.90 17.54
C GLY A 131 -12.37 16.73 18.04
N GLY A 132 -11.89 17.68 17.24
CA GLY A 132 -10.76 18.54 17.58
C GLY A 132 -9.38 17.90 17.37
N ASN A 133 -8.30 18.65 17.65
CA ASN A 133 -6.90 18.21 17.49
C ASN A 133 -6.53 17.72 16.07
N CYS A 134 -7.24 18.16 15.03
CA CYS A 134 -6.91 17.76 13.66
C CYS A 134 -5.79 18.61 13.07
N ARG A 135 -5.00 18.03 12.18
CA ARG A 135 -3.91 18.71 11.45
C ARG A 135 -4.20 18.71 9.95
N GLN A 136 -4.12 19.87 9.31
CA GLN A 136 -4.24 20.01 7.86
C GLN A 136 -2.95 20.62 7.28
N GLU A 137 -2.18 19.82 6.56
CA GLU A 137 -0.99 20.28 5.84
C GLU A 137 -1.35 20.60 4.39
N ILE A 138 -0.94 21.76 3.91
CA ILE A 138 -1.38 22.28 2.62
C ILE A 138 -0.15 22.71 1.84
N GLN A 139 0.18 21.96 0.79
CA GLN A 139 1.32 22.23 -0.06
C GLN A 139 1.09 23.42 -0.99
N ALA A 140 2.17 23.96 -1.54
CA ALA A 140 2.12 25.08 -2.47
C ALA A 140 1.28 24.76 -3.71
N GLY A 141 0.36 25.67 -4.03
CA GLY A 141 -0.58 25.50 -5.15
C GLY A 141 -1.76 24.56 -4.87
N ALA A 142 -1.91 24.04 -3.65
CA ALA A 142 -3.13 23.36 -3.22
C ALA A 142 -4.18 24.37 -2.73
N THR A 143 -5.46 24.00 -2.84
CA THR A 143 -6.58 24.78 -2.33
C THR A 143 -7.26 24.01 -1.20
N ALA A 144 -7.43 24.61 -0.02
CA ALA A 144 -7.96 23.89 1.12
C ALA A 144 -9.02 24.65 1.92
N SER A 145 -10.02 23.90 2.38
CA SER A 145 -11.04 24.33 3.35
C SER A 145 -10.97 23.53 4.64
N LEU A 146 -11.21 24.20 5.77
CA LEU A 146 -11.28 23.59 7.10
C LEU A 146 -12.56 24.03 7.81
N THR A 147 -13.26 23.07 8.39
CA THR A 147 -14.28 23.29 9.41
C THR A 147 -13.86 22.53 10.67
N CYS A 148 -13.49 23.25 11.72
CA CYS A 148 -13.08 22.73 13.01
C CYS A 148 -14.07 23.16 14.09
N SER A 149 -14.84 22.21 14.61
CA SER A 149 -15.81 22.46 15.68
C SER A 149 -15.33 21.98 17.05
N GLY A 150 -14.46 20.97 17.11
CA GLY A 150 -13.94 20.43 18.37
C GLY A 150 -12.76 21.21 18.98
N GLY A 151 -12.20 22.17 18.23
CA GLY A 151 -11.10 23.03 18.67
C GLY A 151 -9.70 22.42 18.50
N ARG A 152 -8.65 23.24 18.71
CA ARG A 152 -7.22 22.86 18.61
C ARG A 152 -6.82 22.28 17.25
N CYS A 153 -7.36 22.81 16.17
CA CYS A 153 -6.98 22.35 14.84
C CYS A 153 -5.73 23.10 14.34
N ALA A 154 -4.71 22.37 13.93
CA ALA A 154 -3.50 22.95 13.37
C ALA A 154 -3.52 22.92 11.83
N ARG A 155 -2.93 23.92 11.20
CA ARG A 155 -2.74 24.02 9.75
C ARG A 155 -1.32 24.40 9.42
N GLN A 156 -0.78 23.75 8.41
CA GLN A 156 0.47 24.16 7.79
C GLN A 156 0.18 24.72 6.40
N LEU A 157 0.50 25.99 6.23
CA LEU A 157 0.11 26.77 5.07
C LEU A 157 1.31 26.99 4.16
N ALA A 158 1.36 26.25 3.05
CA ALA A 158 2.16 26.62 1.88
C ALA A 158 1.27 26.94 0.65
N GLY A 159 -0.03 26.61 0.69
CA GLY A 159 -1.01 26.85 -0.37
C GLY A 159 -2.11 27.86 -0.03
N THR A 160 -3.24 27.79 -0.75
CA THR A 160 -4.34 28.76 -0.65
C THR A 160 -5.48 28.24 0.22
N ILE A 161 -6.01 29.12 1.08
CA ILE A 161 -7.18 28.84 1.91
C ILE A 161 -8.42 29.49 1.33
N THR A 162 -9.44 28.67 1.06
CA THR A 162 -10.75 29.18 0.63
C THR A 162 -11.71 29.36 1.79
N LYS A 163 -11.56 28.59 2.88
CA LYS A 163 -12.45 28.66 4.04
C LYS A 163 -11.79 28.09 5.29
N ALA A 164 -11.94 28.78 6.41
CA ALA A 164 -11.54 28.30 7.73
C ALA A 164 -12.63 28.66 8.74
N ASN A 165 -13.38 27.67 9.19
CA ASN A 165 -14.45 27.83 10.19
C ASN A 165 -14.04 27.13 11.47
N CYS A 166 -13.72 27.88 12.51
CA CYS A 166 -13.13 27.34 13.73
C CYS A 166 -13.99 27.70 14.94
N THR A 167 -15.15 27.06 15.02
CA THR A 167 -16.14 27.34 16.08
C THR A 167 -15.69 26.85 17.45
N GLY A 168 -14.84 25.82 17.50
CA GLY A 168 -14.23 25.32 18.74
C GLY A 168 -12.92 26.02 19.16
N GLY A 169 -12.46 27.02 18.40
CA GLY A 169 -11.21 27.75 18.67
C GLY A 169 -9.91 27.05 18.26
N GLY A 170 -8.79 27.78 18.28
CA GLY A 170 -7.44 27.24 18.03
C GLY A 170 -7.22 26.75 16.61
N CYS A 171 -7.46 27.62 15.61
CA CYS A 171 -7.01 27.42 14.25
C CYS A 171 -5.68 28.14 14.05
N GLU A 172 -4.61 27.41 14.30
CA GLU A 172 -3.22 27.89 14.19
C GLU A 172 -2.53 27.25 13.01
#